data_AF-A0A2I0P5J3-F1
#
_entry.id   AF-A0A2I0P5J3-F1
#
_cell.length_a   1.000
_cell.length_b   1.000
_cell.length_c   1.000
_cell.angle_alpha   90.00
_cell.angle_beta   90.00
_cell.angle_gamma   90.00
#
_symmetry.space_group_name_H-M   'P 1'
#
loop_
_entity.id
_entity.type
_entity.pdbx_description
1 polymer ?
#
loop_
_entity_poly.entity_id
_entity_poly.type
_entity_poly.pdbx_seq_one_letter_code
_entity_poly.pdbx_strand_id
1 'polypeptide(L)'
;MYKSFILTAVMVLILASAGCAELPPGGESGWSGLLSEPEETPDGQDVDPGYLTPATPYPTATSTMASPTLSSPPPETAPTPDPYVTLSNRTGQFNATHATEAFSFNLTAPPLIIDFEVEPKMITRVMHAKSDYKDRKYQDYTQTYPSEDSWFTVTVRDPKSGKIVAQDGFGKLFSADTHKRVFVGRSGEYLIQFDGNDVKAHILVRAGGL
;
A
#
# COMPACT_ATOMS: atom_id res chain seq x y z
N MET A 1 -30.63 -41.06 40.60
CA MET A 1 -29.93 -39.94 39.92
C MET A 1 -30.21 -39.99 38.41
N TYR A 2 -31.44 -39.69 37.96
CA TYR A 2 -31.87 -39.98 36.58
C TYR A 2 -32.10 -38.73 35.69
N LYS A 3 -32.20 -37.54 36.29
CA LYS A 3 -32.62 -36.32 35.57
C LYS A 3 -31.51 -35.69 34.72
N SER A 4 -30.23 -35.85 35.10
CA SER A 4 -29.09 -35.30 34.35
C SER A 4 -28.81 -36.07 33.05
N PHE A 5 -28.92 -37.40 33.05
CA PHE A 5 -28.61 -38.25 31.90
C PHE A 5 -29.47 -37.95 30.66
N ILE A 6 -30.75 -37.59 30.88
CA ILE A 6 -31.67 -37.24 29.80
C ILE A 6 -31.25 -35.92 29.11
N LEU A 7 -30.77 -34.93 29.89
CA LEU A 7 -30.27 -33.66 29.35
C LEU A 7 -29.01 -33.85 28.50
N THR A 8 -28.06 -34.68 28.92
CA THR A 8 -26.86 -34.98 28.10
C THR A 8 -27.23 -35.70 26.80
N ALA A 9 -28.15 -36.67 26.86
CA ALA A 9 -28.57 -37.43 25.68
C ALA A 9 -29.25 -36.54 24.62
N VAL A 10 -30.10 -35.58 25.04
CA VAL A 10 -30.75 -34.63 24.12
C VAL A 10 -29.74 -33.66 23.50
N MET A 11 -28.74 -33.19 24.26
CA MET A 11 -27.75 -32.24 23.76
C MET A 11 -26.84 -32.84 22.67
N VAL A 12 -26.47 -34.12 22.79
CA VAL A 12 -25.66 -34.82 21.77
C VAL A 12 -26.43 -35.01 20.46
N LEU A 13 -27.75 -35.21 20.52
CA LEU A 13 -28.57 -35.47 19.32
C LEU A 13 -28.68 -34.26 18.37
N ILE A 14 -28.47 -33.04 18.88
CA ILE A 14 -28.67 -31.79 18.13
C ILE A 14 -27.40 -31.38 17.35
N LEU A 15 -26.23 -31.94 17.67
CA LEU A 15 -24.96 -31.66 16.99
C LEU A 15 -24.73 -32.48 15.71
N ALA A 16 -25.65 -33.37 15.35
CA ALA A 16 -25.52 -34.30 14.22
C ALA A 16 -26.20 -33.84 12.91
N SER A 17 -26.72 -32.60 12.85
CA SER A 17 -27.58 -32.11 11.76
C SER A 17 -27.01 -30.91 10.98
N ALA A 18 -25.73 -30.56 11.15
CA ALA A 18 -25.02 -29.68 10.23
C ALA A 18 -24.64 -30.48 8.96
N GLY A 19 -25.30 -30.19 7.84
CA GLY A 19 -25.32 -31.08 6.67
C GLY A 19 -24.08 -31.03 5.78
N CYS A 20 -23.76 -32.18 5.17
CA CYS A 20 -22.98 -32.23 3.94
C CYS A 20 -23.91 -31.87 2.76
N ALA A 21 -23.58 -30.81 2.02
CA ALA A 21 -24.19 -30.54 0.72
C ALA A 21 -23.43 -31.32 -0.36
N GLU A 22 -24.05 -32.33 -0.93
CA GLU A 22 -23.45 -33.17 -1.97
C GLU A 22 -23.52 -32.44 -3.32
N LEU A 23 -22.36 -32.20 -3.95
CA LEU A 23 -22.28 -31.53 -5.26
C LEU A 23 -22.63 -32.53 -6.37
N PRO A 24 -23.59 -32.22 -7.26
CA PRO A 24 -23.90 -33.09 -8.40
C PRO A 24 -22.72 -33.12 -9.39
N PRO A 25 -22.34 -34.29 -9.92
CA PRO A 25 -21.20 -34.42 -10.82
C PRO A 25 -21.54 -33.99 -12.26
N GLY A 26 -20.55 -33.43 -12.96
CA GLY A 26 -20.45 -33.49 -14.42
C GLY A 26 -21.56 -32.82 -15.24
N GLY A 27 -21.70 -31.50 -15.17
CA GLY A 27 -22.55 -30.71 -16.08
C GLY A 27 -21.80 -30.26 -17.34
N GLU A 28 -21.57 -31.16 -18.30
CA GLU A 28 -20.88 -30.81 -19.55
C GLU A 28 -21.76 -29.96 -20.49
N SER A 29 -21.28 -28.75 -20.81
CA SER A 29 -21.79 -27.90 -21.88
C SER A 29 -20.68 -26.93 -22.29
N GLY A 30 -20.51 -26.55 -23.56
CA GLY A 30 -21.28 -26.92 -24.75
C GLY A 30 -20.86 -26.05 -25.93
N TRP A 31 -19.55 -25.79 -26.07
CA TRP A 31 -19.02 -24.75 -26.95
C TRP A 31 -19.02 -25.20 -28.41
N SER A 32 -20.14 -24.94 -29.10
CA SER A 32 -20.31 -25.16 -30.55
C SER A 32 -21.21 -24.08 -31.13
N GLY A 33 -20.60 -23.10 -31.80
CA GLY A 33 -21.27 -21.96 -32.42
C GLY A 33 -20.28 -21.19 -33.31
N LEU A 34 -20.15 -21.60 -34.56
CA LEU A 34 -19.33 -20.95 -35.58
C LEU A 34 -20.17 -20.00 -36.44
N LEU A 35 -19.55 -18.92 -36.92
CA LEU A 35 -20.06 -17.97 -37.94
C LEU A 35 -21.23 -17.08 -37.43
N SER A 36 -21.32 -15.78 -37.75
CA SER A 36 -20.71 -15.02 -38.86
C SER A 36 -20.36 -13.58 -38.46
N GLU A 37 -19.50 -12.95 -39.27
CA GLU A 37 -19.24 -11.50 -39.30
C GLU A 37 -20.05 -10.83 -40.43
N PRO A 38 -20.52 -9.58 -40.24
CA PRO A 38 -20.62 -8.61 -41.33
C PRO A 38 -20.06 -7.22 -40.98
N GLU A 39 -19.67 -6.46 -42.00
CA GLU A 39 -19.10 -5.11 -41.92
C GLU A 39 -20.12 -3.97 -41.60
N GLU A 40 -19.58 -2.85 -41.09
CA GLU A 40 -19.88 -1.40 -41.33
C GLU A 40 -21.09 -0.98 -42.20
N THR A 41 -21.76 0.20 -42.10
CA THR A 41 -21.72 1.48 -41.31
C THR A 41 -22.85 2.38 -41.92
N PRO A 42 -23.52 3.42 -41.32
CA PRO A 42 -23.28 4.24 -40.11
C PRO A 42 -24.54 4.50 -39.19
N ASP A 43 -24.51 5.62 -38.43
CA ASP A 43 -25.61 6.53 -37.98
C ASP A 43 -26.60 6.17 -36.85
N GLY A 44 -26.61 6.99 -35.78
CA GLY A 44 -27.84 7.46 -35.11
C GLY A 44 -27.93 7.39 -33.58
N GLN A 45 -27.58 8.49 -32.88
CA GLN A 45 -27.87 8.84 -31.46
C GLN A 45 -27.44 7.83 -30.36
N ASP A 46 -26.45 8.13 -29.51
CA ASP A 46 -26.36 9.20 -28.49
C ASP A 46 -27.21 8.95 -27.22
N VAL A 47 -26.55 8.42 -26.19
CA VAL A 47 -26.90 8.56 -24.76
C VAL A 47 -25.59 8.62 -23.95
N ASP A 48 -24.88 9.76 -23.97
CA ASP A 48 -23.73 9.99 -23.09
C ASP A 48 -24.16 10.17 -21.61
N PRO A 49 -23.60 9.44 -20.63
CA PRO A 49 -23.85 9.67 -19.20
C PRO A 49 -23.15 10.95 -18.70
N GLY A 50 -23.73 12.10 -19.07
CA GLY A 50 -23.14 13.45 -18.97
C GLY A 50 -22.70 13.93 -17.57
N TYR A 51 -21.55 13.43 -17.12
CA TYR A 51 -20.80 13.92 -15.96
C TYR A 51 -19.41 14.47 -16.31
N LEU A 52 -19.01 14.41 -17.59
CA LEU A 52 -17.73 14.93 -18.09
C LEU A 52 -17.99 15.91 -19.23
N THR A 53 -17.69 17.19 -19.03
CA THR A 53 -17.71 18.19 -20.10
C THR A 53 -16.43 18.09 -20.94
N PRO A 54 -16.51 17.88 -22.27
CA PRO A 54 -15.34 17.93 -23.13
C PRO A 54 -14.72 19.34 -23.12
N ALA A 55 -13.43 19.41 -22.78
CA ALA A 55 -12.66 20.64 -22.83
C ALA A 55 -11.62 20.56 -23.96
N THR A 56 -11.44 21.65 -24.71
CA THR A 56 -10.34 21.75 -25.67
C THR A 56 -9.01 21.75 -24.92
N PRO A 57 -8.03 20.90 -25.27
CA PRO A 57 -6.68 21.00 -24.70
C PRO A 57 -6.07 22.38 -25.04
N TYR A 58 -5.18 22.85 -24.17
CA TYR A 58 -4.53 24.16 -24.35
C TYR A 58 -3.80 24.22 -25.71
N PRO A 59 -3.90 25.32 -26.48
CA PRO A 59 -3.25 25.43 -27.77
C PRO A 59 -1.73 25.43 -27.61
N THR A 60 -1.08 24.33 -27.99
CA THR A 60 0.38 24.27 -28.12
C THR A 60 0.83 25.25 -29.18
N ALA A 61 1.53 26.32 -28.79
CA ALA A 61 2.11 27.26 -29.73
C ALA A 61 3.20 26.55 -30.55
N THR A 62 2.98 26.44 -31.86
CA THR A 62 3.99 25.95 -32.81
C THR A 62 5.14 26.96 -32.90
N SER A 63 6.11 26.83 -31.99
CA SER A 63 7.33 27.61 -32.02
C SER A 63 8.20 27.17 -33.19
N THR A 64 8.43 28.07 -34.15
CA THR A 64 9.40 27.87 -35.24
C THR A 64 10.80 27.87 -34.64
N MET A 65 11.27 26.69 -34.25
CA MET A 65 12.58 26.47 -33.63
C MET A 65 13.72 26.87 -34.59
N ALA A 66 14.21 28.10 -34.47
CA ALA A 66 15.56 28.44 -34.90
C ALA A 66 16.55 27.58 -34.08
N SER A 67 17.49 26.90 -34.75
CA SER A 67 18.41 25.98 -34.08
C SER A 67 19.27 26.73 -33.04
N PRO A 68 19.22 26.38 -31.75
CA PRO A 68 19.91 27.14 -30.72
C PRO A 68 21.41 26.87 -30.74
N THR A 69 22.21 27.91 -31.02
CA THR A 69 23.66 27.87 -30.79
C THR A 69 23.92 27.67 -29.29
N LEU A 70 24.63 26.60 -28.93
CA LEU A 70 24.79 26.17 -27.54
C LEU A 70 25.85 27.01 -26.80
N SER A 71 25.44 28.22 -26.40
CA SER A 71 26.29 29.22 -25.77
C SER A 71 26.30 29.09 -24.24
N SER A 72 27.44 28.68 -23.69
CA SER A 72 27.73 28.49 -22.24
C SER A 72 26.99 27.33 -21.56
N PRO A 73 27.62 26.63 -20.59
CA PRO A 73 26.85 25.91 -19.58
C PRO A 73 25.95 26.89 -18.80
N PRO A 74 24.84 26.42 -18.19
CA PRO A 74 24.08 27.22 -17.24
C PRO A 74 24.96 27.75 -16.11
N PRO A 75 24.67 28.93 -15.52
CA PRO A 75 25.27 29.30 -14.25
C PRO A 75 24.93 28.22 -13.20
N GLU A 76 25.84 27.98 -12.28
CA GLU A 76 25.65 27.01 -11.20
C GLU A 76 24.50 27.48 -10.30
N THR A 77 23.31 26.92 -10.52
CA THR A 77 22.10 27.26 -9.76
C THR A 77 22.33 26.88 -8.31
N ALA A 78 22.57 27.89 -7.46
CA ALA A 78 22.63 27.73 -6.01
C ALA A 78 21.38 26.95 -5.54
N PRO A 79 21.53 25.97 -4.64
CA PRO A 79 20.45 25.07 -4.28
C PRO A 79 19.24 25.86 -3.79
N THR A 80 18.09 25.63 -4.43
CA THR A 80 16.81 26.20 -4.01
C THR A 80 16.63 25.95 -2.51
N PRO A 81 16.41 26.98 -1.67
CA PRO A 81 16.20 26.80 -0.25
C PRO A 81 15.07 25.78 -0.02
N ASP A 82 15.29 24.77 0.83
CA ASP A 82 14.23 23.85 1.22
C ASP A 82 13.15 24.68 1.95
N PRO A 83 11.91 24.78 1.44
CA PRO A 83 10.85 25.54 2.09
C PRO A 83 10.32 24.86 3.36
N TYR A 84 10.87 23.70 3.73
CA TYR A 84 10.45 22.94 4.91
C TYR A 84 11.49 22.99 6.05
N VAL A 85 11.03 23.34 7.25
CA VAL A 85 11.81 23.29 8.49
C VAL A 85 11.86 21.86 9.00
N THR A 86 13.06 21.35 9.29
CA THR A 86 13.23 20.03 9.93
C THR A 86 12.87 20.08 11.40
N LEU A 87 11.86 19.30 11.79
CA LEU A 87 11.39 19.15 13.18
C LEU A 87 12.08 17.98 13.88
N SER A 88 12.39 16.91 13.15
CA SER A 88 13.14 15.76 13.67
C SER A 88 13.83 15.02 12.52
N ASN A 89 15.04 14.53 12.75
CA ASN A 89 15.73 13.59 11.87
C ASN A 89 16.43 12.58 12.77
N ARG A 90 15.98 11.33 12.78
CA ARG A 90 16.52 10.27 13.64
C ARG A 90 16.35 8.87 13.06
N THR A 91 17.02 7.91 13.66
CA THR A 91 16.83 6.49 13.42
C THR A 91 16.26 5.83 14.68
N GLY A 92 15.13 5.13 14.56
CA GLY A 92 14.50 4.35 15.63
C GLY A 92 14.64 2.84 15.38
N GLN A 93 14.71 2.05 16.44
CA GLN A 93 14.70 0.58 16.38
C GLN A 93 13.42 0.08 17.05
N PHE A 94 12.47 -0.45 16.27
CA PHE A 94 11.18 -0.89 16.75
C PHE A 94 11.15 -2.41 16.92
N ASN A 95 10.75 -2.87 18.09
CA ASN A 95 10.71 -4.27 18.50
C ASN A 95 9.67 -4.48 19.62
N ALA A 96 9.45 -5.72 20.07
CA ALA A 96 8.46 -6.05 21.09
C ALA A 96 8.58 -5.29 22.43
N THR A 97 9.74 -4.70 22.76
CA THR A 97 9.95 -3.88 23.97
C THR A 97 9.78 -2.37 23.69
N HIS A 98 10.09 -1.93 22.48
CA HIS A 98 10.03 -0.55 22.02
C HIS A 98 9.18 -0.44 20.75
N ALA A 99 7.91 -0.85 20.85
CA ALA A 99 7.03 -0.99 19.70
C ALA A 99 6.36 0.31 19.23
N THR A 100 6.28 1.34 20.09
CA THR A 100 5.53 2.57 19.83
C THR A 100 6.26 3.81 20.36
N GLU A 101 6.31 4.87 19.56
CA GLU A 101 6.71 6.23 19.95
C GLU A 101 5.63 7.23 19.51
N ALA A 102 5.37 8.31 20.28
CA ALA A 102 4.32 9.28 19.94
C ALA A 102 4.67 10.73 20.32
N PHE A 103 4.23 11.68 19.50
CA PHE A 103 4.59 13.10 19.56
C PHE A 103 3.39 13.98 19.21
N SER A 104 3.07 14.96 20.05
CA SER A 104 2.09 16.00 19.73
C SER A 104 2.77 17.16 19.01
N PHE A 105 2.16 17.68 17.95
CA PHE A 105 2.67 18.83 17.19
C PHE A 105 1.53 19.72 16.67
N ASN A 106 1.68 21.03 16.84
CA ASN A 106 0.78 22.04 16.27
C ASN A 106 1.35 22.52 14.93
N LEU A 107 0.72 22.07 13.83
CA LEU A 107 1.08 22.50 12.48
C LEU A 107 0.39 23.84 12.17
N THR A 108 1.09 24.95 12.42
CA THR A 108 0.64 26.30 12.09
C THR A 108 0.80 26.61 10.59
N ALA A 109 1.92 26.20 10.00
CA ALA A 109 2.26 26.36 8.58
C ALA A 109 2.32 24.99 7.88
N PRO A 110 1.27 24.57 7.15
CA PRO A 110 1.29 23.34 6.36
C PRO A 110 2.28 23.43 5.18
N PRO A 111 2.77 22.29 4.66
CA PRO A 111 2.41 20.92 5.04
C PRO A 111 3.29 20.35 6.16
N LEU A 112 2.79 19.34 6.88
CA LEU A 112 3.62 18.38 7.60
C LEU A 112 4.00 17.25 6.63
N ILE A 113 5.29 16.93 6.60
CA ILE A 113 5.88 15.87 5.78
C ILE A 113 6.62 14.93 6.74
N ILE A 114 6.33 13.64 6.64
CA ILE A 114 7.05 12.57 7.36
C ILE A 114 7.59 11.62 6.31
N ASP A 115 8.87 11.78 5.98
CA ASP A 115 9.65 10.83 5.20
C ASP A 115 10.13 9.70 6.12
N PHE A 116 10.06 8.45 5.68
CA PHE A 116 10.63 7.32 6.41
C PHE A 116 11.22 6.25 5.50
N GLU A 117 12.33 5.65 5.93
CA GLU A 117 13.00 4.53 5.26
C GLU A 117 13.17 3.36 6.24
N VAL A 118 12.70 2.18 5.86
CA VAL A 118 12.60 0.99 6.71
C VAL A 118 13.62 -0.07 6.31
N GLU A 119 14.46 -0.46 7.26
CA GLU A 119 15.29 -1.66 7.24
C GLU A 119 14.57 -2.78 8.02
N PRO A 120 13.85 -3.69 7.34
CA PRO A 120 13.24 -4.84 7.99
C PRO A 120 14.28 -5.91 8.32
N LYS A 121 14.01 -6.69 9.38
CA LYS A 121 14.73 -7.94 9.67
C LYS A 121 14.56 -8.90 8.49
N MET A 122 15.66 -9.26 7.83
CA MET A 122 15.66 -10.23 6.75
C MET A 122 15.68 -11.66 7.31
N ILE A 123 14.87 -12.54 6.73
CA ILE A 123 14.86 -13.98 6.99
C ILE A 123 15.30 -14.74 5.74
N THR A 124 15.89 -15.92 5.95
CA THR A 124 16.43 -16.76 4.88
C THR A 124 15.77 -18.13 4.92
N ARG A 125 15.17 -18.54 3.79
CA ARG A 125 14.50 -19.82 3.62
C ARG A 125 15.27 -20.67 2.61
N VAL A 126 15.44 -21.95 2.94
CA VAL A 126 15.91 -22.96 1.99
C VAL A 126 14.71 -23.61 1.33
N MET A 127 14.67 -23.60 0.00
CA MET A 127 13.65 -24.24 -0.82
C MET A 127 14.25 -25.46 -1.51
N HIS A 128 13.82 -26.66 -1.09
CA HIS A 128 14.22 -27.92 -1.71
C HIS A 128 13.39 -28.14 -2.99
N ALA A 129 13.91 -27.68 -4.13
CA ALA A 129 13.18 -27.71 -5.41
C ALA A 129 13.78 -28.74 -6.36
N LYS A 130 12.90 -29.47 -7.06
CA LYS A 130 13.29 -30.37 -8.14
C LYS A 130 13.37 -29.58 -9.44
N SER A 131 14.49 -29.64 -10.15
CA SER A 131 14.52 -29.15 -11.53
C SER A 131 13.87 -30.19 -12.43
N ASP A 132 12.97 -29.81 -13.33
CA ASP A 132 12.47 -30.72 -14.37
C ASP A 132 13.40 -30.83 -15.59
N TYR A 133 14.47 -30.04 -15.60
CA TYR A 133 15.47 -29.96 -16.66
C TYR A 133 16.66 -30.90 -16.40
N LYS A 134 17.18 -31.53 -17.46
CA LYS A 134 18.24 -32.55 -17.42
C LYS A 134 17.95 -33.67 -16.39
N ASP A 135 18.86 -33.91 -15.45
CA ASP A 135 18.93 -35.09 -14.58
C ASP A 135 17.79 -35.24 -13.55
N ARG A 136 16.86 -34.28 -13.50
CA ARG A 136 15.71 -34.25 -12.58
C ARG A 136 16.04 -34.41 -11.09
N LYS A 137 17.18 -33.84 -10.70
CA LYS A 137 17.70 -33.81 -9.32
C LYS A 137 17.00 -32.72 -8.50
N TYR A 138 16.89 -32.96 -7.20
CA TYR A 138 16.57 -31.94 -6.22
C TYR A 138 17.81 -31.09 -5.92
N GLN A 139 17.61 -29.80 -5.71
CA GLN A 139 18.63 -28.85 -5.27
C GLN A 139 18.04 -27.90 -4.23
N ASP A 140 18.88 -27.45 -3.31
CA ASP A 140 18.52 -26.46 -2.30
C ASP A 140 18.76 -25.05 -2.84
N TYR A 141 17.71 -24.24 -2.87
CA TYR A 141 17.77 -22.83 -3.27
C TYR A 141 17.55 -21.94 -2.06
N THR A 142 18.53 -21.09 -1.77
CA THR A 142 18.45 -20.14 -0.65
C THR A 142 17.83 -18.83 -1.13
N GLN A 143 16.70 -18.44 -0.52
CA GLN A 143 16.05 -17.16 -0.77
C GLN A 143 15.98 -16.33 0.51
N THR A 144 16.40 -15.07 0.44
CA THR A 144 16.36 -14.11 1.56
C THR A 144 15.32 -13.04 1.25
N TYR A 145 14.44 -12.75 2.21
CA TYR A 145 13.32 -11.81 2.08
C TYR A 145 13.00 -11.15 3.44
N PRO A 146 12.27 -10.01 3.49
CA PRO A 146 11.85 -9.41 4.75
C PRO A 146 10.99 -10.37 5.59
N SER A 147 11.13 -10.34 6.91
CA SER A 147 10.29 -11.13 7.82
C SER A 147 8.82 -10.75 7.66
N GLU A 148 7.93 -11.74 7.65
CA GLU A 148 6.48 -11.52 7.60
C GLU A 148 5.98 -10.82 8.90
N ASP A 149 6.72 -10.97 10.00
CA ASP A 149 6.55 -10.24 11.28
C ASP A 149 7.15 -8.81 11.31
N SER A 150 7.90 -8.40 10.28
CA SER A 150 8.50 -7.05 10.21
C SER A 150 7.50 -6.05 9.64
N TRP A 151 7.17 -5.03 10.41
CA TRP A 151 6.24 -3.98 9.98
C TRP A 151 6.53 -2.64 10.65
N PHE A 152 6.13 -1.56 9.99
CA PHE A 152 6.20 -0.19 10.49
C PHE A 152 4.93 0.57 10.09
N THR A 153 4.45 1.49 10.93
CA THR A 153 3.28 2.32 10.66
C THR A 153 3.52 3.74 11.16
N VAL A 154 3.29 4.72 10.29
CA VAL A 154 3.16 6.14 10.65
C VAL A 154 1.67 6.47 10.70
N THR A 155 1.16 6.89 11.86
CA THR A 155 -0.23 7.34 12.02
C THR A 155 -0.28 8.79 12.49
N VAL A 156 -0.88 9.69 11.70
CA VAL A 156 -1.16 11.07 12.11
C VAL A 156 -2.67 11.21 12.36
N ARG A 157 -3.05 11.59 13.58
CA ARG A 157 -4.45 11.71 14.00
C ARG A 157 -4.76 13.04 14.68
N ASP A 158 -5.99 13.49 14.58
CA ASP A 158 -6.51 14.60 15.39
C ASP A 158 -6.62 14.13 16.87
N PRO A 159 -6.05 14.85 17.84
CA PRO A 159 -5.95 14.38 19.23
C PRO A 159 -7.24 14.55 20.04
N LYS A 160 -8.25 15.26 19.53
CA LYS A 160 -9.52 15.54 20.23
C LYS A 160 -10.62 14.55 19.86
N SER A 161 -10.66 14.16 18.59
CA SER A 161 -11.61 13.21 17.99
C SER A 161 -11.02 11.80 17.81
N GLY A 162 -9.70 11.66 17.90
CA GLY A 162 -8.98 10.41 17.60
C GLY A 162 -8.93 10.04 16.12
N LYS A 163 -9.56 10.84 15.24
CA LYS A 163 -9.69 10.57 13.81
C LYS A 163 -8.32 10.55 13.13
N ILE A 164 -8.01 9.46 12.43
CA ILE A 164 -6.84 9.38 11.55
C ILE A 164 -7.00 10.38 10.39
N VAL A 165 -5.98 11.20 10.19
CA VAL A 165 -5.91 12.25 9.17
C VAL A 165 -5.02 11.81 8.00
N ALA A 166 -3.93 11.10 8.30
CA ALA A 166 -3.12 10.38 7.32
C ALA A 166 -2.44 9.16 7.98
N GLN A 167 -2.24 8.09 7.22
CA GLN A 167 -1.57 6.87 7.67
C GLN A 167 -0.96 6.13 6.48
N ASP A 168 0.28 5.64 6.64
CA ASP A 168 0.97 4.71 5.73
C ASP A 168 2.02 3.93 6.55
N GLY A 169 2.69 2.95 5.94
CA GLY A 169 3.65 2.09 6.63
C GLY A 169 4.36 1.10 5.70
N PHE A 170 5.09 0.18 6.30
CA PHE A 170 5.72 -0.96 5.63
C PHE A 170 5.09 -2.26 6.16
N GLY A 171 4.68 -3.14 5.24
CA GLY A 171 4.10 -4.45 5.57
C GLY A 171 2.69 -4.39 6.18
N LYS A 172 2.21 -5.52 6.71
CA LYS A 172 0.81 -5.75 7.15
C LYS A 172 -0.22 -5.45 6.06
N LEU A 173 -0.77 -4.24 6.04
CA LEU A 173 -1.80 -3.75 5.12
C LEU A 173 -1.24 -2.76 4.09
N PHE A 174 0.03 -2.37 4.25
CA PHE A 174 0.75 -1.48 3.36
C PHE A 174 1.68 -2.28 2.45
N SER A 175 2.08 -1.69 1.33
CA SER A 175 3.09 -2.27 0.44
C SER A 175 4.44 -2.47 1.14
N ALA A 176 5.28 -3.34 0.56
CA ALA A 176 6.63 -3.63 1.02
C ALA A 176 7.69 -2.61 0.52
N ASP A 177 7.28 -1.42 0.08
CA ASP A 177 8.21 -0.36 -0.30
C ASP A 177 8.88 0.19 0.96
N THR A 178 10.21 0.15 1.00
CA THR A 178 10.97 0.53 2.20
C THR A 178 11.00 2.03 2.45
N HIS A 179 10.97 2.86 1.41
CA HIS A 179 11.02 4.33 1.51
C HIS A 179 9.67 4.95 1.10
N LYS A 180 9.06 5.72 2.01
CA LYS A 180 7.71 6.28 1.87
C LYS A 180 7.56 7.65 2.53
N ARG A 181 6.43 8.32 2.27
CA ARG A 181 6.11 9.67 2.77
C ARG A 181 4.65 9.79 3.20
N VAL A 182 4.40 10.20 4.44
CA VAL A 182 3.09 10.70 4.90
C VAL A 182 3.04 12.23 4.78
N PHE A 183 1.89 12.77 4.38
CA PHE A 183 1.68 14.20 4.13
C PHE A 183 0.37 14.68 4.79
N VAL A 184 0.42 15.83 5.47
CA VAL A 184 -0.77 16.52 5.99
C VAL A 184 -0.74 18.00 5.59
N GLY A 185 -1.62 18.36 4.65
CA GLY A 185 -1.70 19.72 4.06
C GLY A 185 -2.73 20.66 4.69
N ARG A 186 -3.12 20.45 5.95
CA ARG A 186 -4.06 21.31 6.70
C ARG A 186 -3.46 21.66 8.05
N SER A 187 -3.66 22.89 8.53
CA SER A 187 -3.18 23.31 9.85
C SER A 187 -4.02 22.71 10.98
N GLY A 188 -3.40 22.47 12.13
CA GLY A 188 -4.07 21.89 13.29
C GLY A 188 -3.13 21.25 14.31
N GLU A 189 -3.71 20.86 15.45
CA GLU A 189 -3.07 20.01 16.45
C GLU A 189 -3.11 18.56 15.97
N TYR A 190 -1.96 17.87 15.97
CA TYR A 190 -1.83 16.48 15.56
C TYR A 190 -1.06 15.64 16.57
N LEU A 191 -1.53 14.41 16.78
CA LEU A 191 -0.74 13.35 17.39
C LEU A 191 -0.14 12.49 16.29
N ILE A 192 1.18 12.50 16.20
CA ILE A 192 1.99 11.67 15.31
C ILE A 192 2.44 10.45 16.11
N GLN A 193 2.18 9.25 15.60
CA GLN A 193 2.54 7.99 16.23
C GLN A 193 3.33 7.12 15.24
N PHE A 194 4.42 6.54 15.74
CA PHE A 194 5.26 5.57 15.03
C PHE A 194 5.11 4.24 15.75
N ASP A 195 4.61 3.22 15.05
CA ASP A 195 4.47 1.86 15.57
C ASP A 195 5.31 0.90 14.72
N GLY A 196 5.93 -0.13 15.31
CA GLY A 196 6.66 -1.13 14.53
C GLY A 196 7.09 -2.37 15.30
N ASN A 197 7.58 -3.37 14.56
CA ASN A 197 8.19 -4.58 15.10
C ASN A 197 9.25 -5.12 14.14
N ASP A 198 10.38 -5.61 14.66
CA ASP A 198 11.49 -6.18 13.91
C ASP A 198 11.91 -5.34 12.69
N VAL A 199 11.96 -4.01 12.88
CA VAL A 199 12.36 -3.01 11.90
C VAL A 199 13.25 -1.94 12.53
N LYS A 200 14.21 -1.44 11.77
CA LYS A 200 14.91 -0.18 12.01
C LYS A 200 14.36 0.84 11.02
N ALA A 201 13.97 2.02 11.49
CA ALA A 201 13.36 3.05 10.64
C ALA A 201 14.12 4.38 10.78
N HIS A 202 14.59 4.92 9.66
CA HIS A 202 15.02 6.32 9.56
C HIS A 202 13.77 7.17 9.36
N ILE A 203 13.64 8.26 10.12
CA ILE A 203 12.43 9.10 10.17
C ILE A 203 12.86 10.56 10.10
N LEU A 204 12.41 11.26 9.06
CA LEU A 204 12.61 12.68 8.82
C LEU A 204 11.25 13.39 8.84
N VAL A 205 11.02 14.17 9.88
CA VAL A 205 9.81 14.99 10.08
C VAL A 205 10.13 16.44 9.73
N ARG A 206 9.38 17.02 8.78
CA ARG A 206 9.50 18.40 8.33
C ARG A 206 8.14 19.10 8.32
N ALA A 207 8.10 20.41 8.50
CA ALA A 207 6.90 21.23 8.36
C ALA A 207 7.15 22.45 7.47
N GLY A 208 6.10 23.13 7.00
CA GLY A 208 6.21 24.38 6.24
C GLY A 208 7.00 25.45 7.00
N GLY A 209 7.95 26.10 6.32
CA GLY A 209 8.53 27.37 6.75
C GLY A 209 7.55 28.53 6.57
N LEU A 210 7.90 29.67 7.19
CA LEU A 210 7.23 30.96 7.05
C LEU A 210 7.91 31.81 5.97
#